data_AF-A0A1I1V8H9-F1
#
_entry.id   AF-A0A1I1V8H9-F1
#
_cell.length_a   1.000
_cell.length_b   1.000
_cell.length_c   1.000
_cell.angle_alpha   90.00
_cell.angle_beta   90.00
_cell.angle_gamma   90.00
#
_symmetry.space_group_name_H-M   'P 1'
#
loop_
_entity.id
_entity.type
_entity.pdbx_description
1 polymer ?
#
loop_
_entity_poly.entity_id
_entity_poly.type
_entity_poly.pdbx_seq_one_letter_code
_entity_poly.pdbx_strand_id
1 'polypeptide(L)'
;MLVSLAPVTAPTSAPPVPAPLAWLAPGPLPARRGLALLGWGLAQPLLGLRVVVREPALLKAAAWPVLLFAGFCVLVALGTEDDGAGRLDIFLTTLVTLAPAPVLLFGKTYRRLAAAARVPLGLSPRTAEMPGLRTAIADAVRQAILLGIGLVPVWLAFELVQAFWPAAAPGFVWIAWAVTGFWALHWIVVEALDNGHTVDPAAPVGAAAPQVDPWFVRLWQVPLLRKFSGLLRRLSRPWRRELQLVASHPELVLGFGLGVAAMLAVPFVALVFRPAAVVAAVHVLGRVDEAAPPA
;
A
#
# COMPACT_ATOMS: atom_id res chain seq x y z
N MET A 1 19.54 -10.45 13.70
CA MET A 1 20.50 -10.28 12.58
C MET A 1 19.96 -9.23 11.61
N LEU A 2 20.60 -8.06 11.51
CA LEU A 2 20.24 -7.02 10.55
C LEU A 2 21.06 -7.27 9.27
N VAL A 3 20.40 -7.62 8.17
CA VAL A 3 21.07 -7.69 6.86
C VAL A 3 21.49 -6.26 6.49
N SER A 4 22.79 -6.00 6.47
CA SER A 4 23.35 -4.77 5.91
C SER A 4 23.22 -4.85 4.39
N LEU A 5 22.40 -3.98 3.80
CA LEU A 5 22.33 -3.84 2.35
C LEU A 5 23.48 -2.92 1.95
N ALA A 6 24.52 -3.50 1.33
CA ALA A 6 25.56 -2.70 0.70
C ALA A 6 24.94 -1.80 -0.38
N PRO A 7 25.49 -0.59 -0.61
CA PRO A 7 25.03 0.27 -1.70
C PRO A 7 25.12 -0.50 -3.02
N VAL A 8 23.99 -0.59 -3.73
CA VAL A 8 23.90 -1.23 -5.05
C VAL A 8 24.71 -0.37 -6.02
N THR A 9 25.81 -0.91 -6.52
CA THR A 9 26.60 -0.31 -7.61
C THR A 9 25.72 -0.21 -8.86
N ALA A 10 25.88 0.86 -9.64
CA ALA A 10 25.10 1.12 -10.85
C ALA A 10 25.04 -0.13 -11.77
N PRO A 11 23.88 -0.48 -12.32
CA PRO A 11 23.71 -1.73 -13.05
C PRO A 11 24.52 -1.75 -14.34
N THR A 12 25.26 -2.85 -14.55
CA THR A 12 25.65 -3.34 -15.87
C THR A 12 24.37 -3.45 -16.71
N SER A 13 24.36 -2.88 -17.91
CA SER A 13 23.19 -2.75 -18.81
C SER A 13 22.23 -3.94 -18.72
N ALA A 14 21.02 -3.71 -18.19
CA ALA A 14 20.03 -4.76 -18.00
C ALA A 14 19.66 -5.42 -19.35
N PRO A 15 19.51 -6.75 -19.41
CA PRO A 15 19.11 -7.43 -20.63
C PRO A 15 17.73 -6.92 -21.08
N PRO A 16 17.51 -6.79 -22.41
CA PRO A 16 16.28 -6.23 -22.95
C PRO A 16 15.06 -7.04 -22.49
N VAL A 17 14.00 -6.31 -22.17
CA VAL A 17 12.71 -6.90 -21.80
C VAL A 17 12.12 -7.58 -23.04
N PRO A 18 11.64 -8.84 -22.95
CA PRO A 18 10.93 -9.46 -24.07
C PRO A 18 9.79 -8.56 -24.52
N ALA A 19 9.59 -8.41 -25.84
CA ALA A 19 8.54 -7.57 -26.43
C ALA A 19 7.15 -7.68 -25.76
N PRO A 20 6.62 -8.88 -25.43
CA PRO A 20 5.29 -8.97 -24.78
C PRO A 20 5.24 -8.42 -23.35
N LEU A 21 6.40 -8.17 -22.71
CA LEU A 21 6.51 -7.62 -21.37
C LEU A 21 7.11 -6.21 -21.35
N ALA A 22 7.29 -5.57 -22.52
CA ALA A 22 7.89 -4.23 -22.62
C ALA A 22 7.08 -3.17 -21.87
N TRP A 23 5.76 -3.35 -21.75
CA TRP A 23 4.88 -2.49 -20.95
C TRP A 23 5.12 -2.60 -19.43
N LEU A 24 5.86 -3.62 -18.97
CA LEU A 24 6.35 -3.79 -17.59
C LEU A 24 7.81 -3.33 -17.42
N ALA A 25 8.35 -2.54 -18.36
CA ALA A 25 9.61 -1.85 -18.13
C ALA A 25 9.36 -0.58 -17.29
N PRO A 26 10.29 -0.17 -16.42
CA PRO A 26 10.22 1.15 -15.79
C PRO A 26 10.14 2.23 -16.86
N GLY A 27 9.06 3.01 -16.84
CA GLY A 27 8.76 4.02 -17.85
C GLY A 27 8.25 5.32 -17.22
N PRO A 28 8.27 6.43 -17.96
CA PRO A 28 7.82 7.72 -17.46
C PRO A 28 6.32 7.69 -17.13
N LEU A 29 5.88 8.66 -16.33
CA LEU A 29 4.46 8.88 -16.07
C LEU A 29 3.74 9.25 -17.38
N PRO A 30 2.59 8.66 -17.71
CA PRO A 30 1.83 9.05 -18.89
C PRO A 30 1.42 10.53 -18.83
N ALA A 31 1.66 11.28 -19.90
CA ALA A 31 1.22 12.68 -20.00
C ALA A 31 -0.31 12.84 -20.07
N ARG A 32 -1.02 11.82 -20.56
CA ARG A 32 -2.49 11.81 -20.68
C ARG A 32 -3.14 11.26 -19.41
N ARG A 33 -4.09 12.01 -18.85
CA ARG A 33 -4.95 11.58 -17.73
C ARG A 33 -5.99 10.54 -18.16
N GLY A 34 -6.78 10.04 -17.21
CA GLY A 34 -7.84 9.06 -17.48
C GLY A 34 -7.31 7.63 -17.61
N LEU A 35 -7.81 6.90 -18.61
CA LEU A 35 -7.54 5.45 -18.77
C LEU A 35 -6.06 5.11 -18.94
N ALA A 36 -5.27 5.98 -19.58
CA ALA A 36 -3.83 5.76 -19.73
C ALA A 36 -3.12 5.76 -18.38
N LEU A 37 -3.46 6.71 -17.51
CA LEU A 37 -2.90 6.82 -16.16
C LEU A 37 -3.41 5.69 -15.24
N LEU A 38 -4.68 5.30 -15.39
CA LEU A 38 -5.25 4.15 -14.69
C LEU A 38 -4.56 2.84 -15.09
N GLY A 39 -4.40 2.59 -16.37
CA GLY A 39 -3.71 1.39 -16.88
C GLY A 39 -2.24 1.35 -16.47
N TRP A 40 -1.57 2.51 -16.47
CA TRP A 40 -0.19 2.61 -15.97
C TRP A 40 -0.12 2.29 -14.47
N GLY A 41 -1.04 2.82 -13.66
CA GLY A 41 -1.16 2.51 -12.24
C GLY A 41 -1.39 1.01 -11.99
N LEU A 42 -2.31 0.41 -12.74
CA LEU A 42 -2.65 -1.02 -12.68
C LEU A 42 -1.44 -1.93 -12.91
N ALA A 43 -0.52 -1.53 -13.80
CA ALA A 43 0.68 -2.28 -14.12
C ALA A 43 1.77 -2.22 -13.02
N GLN A 44 1.73 -1.22 -12.13
CA GLN A 44 2.83 -0.97 -11.19
C GLN A 44 3.10 -2.11 -10.21
N PRO A 45 2.10 -2.77 -9.59
CA PRO A 45 2.35 -3.88 -8.68
C PRO A 45 3.05 -5.07 -9.36
N LEU A 46 2.71 -5.34 -10.63
CA LEU A 46 3.39 -6.35 -11.44
C LEU A 46 4.83 -5.95 -11.79
N LEU A 47 5.07 -4.68 -12.12
CA LEU A 47 6.42 -4.13 -12.29
C LEU A 47 7.23 -4.31 -10.99
N GLY A 48 6.64 -3.96 -9.84
CA GLY A 48 7.28 -4.10 -8.53
C GLY A 48 7.64 -5.54 -8.22
N LEU A 49 6.72 -6.48 -8.44
CA LEU A 49 6.98 -7.91 -8.28
C LEU A 49 8.14 -8.36 -9.18
N ARG A 50 8.10 -7.97 -10.46
CA ARG A 50 9.14 -8.32 -11.43
C ARG A 50 10.51 -7.81 -11.00
N VAL A 51 10.59 -6.56 -10.54
CA VAL A 51 11.85 -5.96 -10.08
C VAL A 51 12.37 -6.69 -8.84
N VAL A 52 11.50 -7.00 -7.88
CA VAL A 52 11.89 -7.79 -6.69
C VAL A 52 12.44 -9.16 -7.09
N VAL A 53 11.80 -9.86 -8.02
CA VAL A 53 12.22 -11.21 -8.45
C VAL A 53 13.53 -11.16 -9.25
N ARG A 54 13.73 -10.13 -10.08
CA ARG A 54 14.93 -10.00 -10.93
C ARG A 54 16.17 -9.54 -10.19
N GLU A 55 16.01 -8.72 -9.15
CA GLU A 55 17.13 -8.14 -8.41
C GLU A 55 17.46 -9.00 -7.19
N PRO A 56 18.57 -9.76 -7.17
CA PRO A 56 18.85 -10.71 -6.09
C PRO A 56 18.95 -10.05 -4.70
N ALA A 57 19.44 -8.82 -4.66
CA ALA A 57 19.53 -8.03 -3.42
C ALA A 57 18.14 -7.68 -2.87
N LEU A 58 17.19 -7.31 -3.74
CA LEU A 58 15.81 -7.02 -3.35
C LEU A 58 15.07 -8.29 -2.97
N LEU A 59 15.23 -9.37 -3.74
CA LEU A 59 14.64 -10.67 -3.44
C LEU A 59 15.06 -11.16 -2.05
N LYS A 60 16.37 -11.08 -1.73
CA LYS A 60 16.90 -11.48 -0.42
C LYS A 60 16.32 -10.62 0.70
N ALA A 61 16.22 -9.31 0.51
CA ALA A 61 15.64 -8.40 1.50
C ALA A 61 14.14 -8.65 1.72
N ALA A 62 13.41 -8.97 0.64
CA ALA A 62 11.99 -9.27 0.65
C ALA A 62 11.66 -10.66 1.23
N ALA A 63 12.51 -11.66 0.98
CA ALA A 63 12.26 -13.04 1.37
C ALA A 63 12.14 -13.21 2.88
N TRP A 64 12.94 -12.47 3.67
CA TRP A 64 12.96 -12.67 5.12
C TRP A 64 11.62 -12.35 5.81
N PRO A 65 11.00 -11.17 5.62
CA PRO A 65 9.63 -10.91 6.11
C PRO A 65 8.61 -11.95 5.65
N VAL A 66 8.68 -12.35 4.38
CA VAL A 66 7.71 -13.28 3.76
C VAL A 66 7.83 -14.67 4.39
N LEU A 67 9.05 -15.22 4.48
CA LEU A 67 9.30 -16.54 5.03
C LEU A 67 8.97 -16.62 6.52
N LEU A 68 9.29 -15.59 7.30
CA LEU A 68 8.93 -15.56 8.72
C LEU A 68 7.42 -15.53 8.92
N PHE A 69 6.70 -14.70 8.15
CA PHE A 69 5.25 -14.60 8.28
C PHE A 69 4.54 -15.87 7.78
N ALA A 70 4.97 -16.42 6.63
CA ALA A 70 4.48 -17.69 6.13
C ALA A 70 4.75 -18.83 7.12
N GLY A 71 5.97 -18.90 7.66
CA GLY A 71 6.37 -19.88 8.66
C GLY A 71 5.51 -19.80 9.92
N PHE A 72 5.22 -18.59 10.41
CA PHE A 72 4.28 -18.39 11.52
C PHE A 72 2.88 -18.92 11.19
N CYS A 73 2.33 -18.60 10.01
CA CYS A 73 1.02 -19.10 9.60
C CYS A 73 1.00 -20.63 9.49
N VAL A 74 2.08 -21.25 9.00
CA VAL A 74 2.22 -22.71 8.96
C VAL A 74 2.26 -23.30 10.36
N LEU A 75 3.01 -22.70 11.30
CA LEU A 75 3.06 -23.18 12.68
C LEU A 75 1.69 -23.13 13.37
N VAL A 76 0.89 -22.08 13.13
CA VAL A 76 -0.48 -21.99 13.65
C VAL A 76 -1.35 -23.10 13.05
N ALA A 77 -1.29 -23.31 11.73
CA ALA A 77 -2.05 -24.36 11.06
C ALA A 77 -1.64 -25.78 11.46
N LEU A 78 -0.36 -26.03 11.75
CA LEU A 78 0.12 -27.33 12.23
C LEU A 78 -0.22 -27.61 13.70
N GLY A 79 -0.61 -26.58 14.46
CA GLY A 79 -1.00 -26.71 15.85
C GLY A 79 -2.44 -27.18 16.05
N THR A 80 -3.21 -27.39 14.97
CA THR A 80 -4.60 -27.85 15.05
C THR A 80 -4.74 -29.33 14.68
N GLU A 81 -5.79 -29.97 15.19
CA GLU A 81 -6.08 -31.39 14.92
C GLU A 81 -6.78 -31.61 13.56
N ASP A 82 -6.98 -30.54 12.78
CA ASP A 82 -7.67 -30.60 11.49
C ASP A 82 -6.90 -31.37 10.42
N ASP A 83 -7.65 -31.81 9.41
CA ASP A 83 -7.13 -32.48 8.21
C ASP A 83 -6.39 -31.50 7.27
N GLY A 84 -5.93 -31.99 6.11
CA GLY A 84 -5.18 -31.16 5.15
C GLY A 84 -5.94 -29.94 4.63
N ALA A 85 -7.27 -30.05 4.47
CA ALA A 85 -8.10 -28.95 3.99
C ALA A 85 -8.36 -27.92 5.11
N GLY A 86 -8.66 -28.37 6.32
CA GLY A 86 -8.83 -27.50 7.48
C GLY A 86 -7.54 -26.75 7.83
N ARG A 87 -6.38 -27.40 7.73
CA ARG A 87 -5.08 -26.71 7.91
C ARG A 87 -4.83 -25.62 6.89
N LEU A 88 -5.20 -25.85 5.63
CA LEU A 88 -5.09 -24.81 4.59
C LEU A 88 -6.02 -23.63 4.89
N ASP A 89 -7.26 -23.90 5.33
CA ASP A 89 -8.20 -22.86 5.74
C ASP A 89 -7.68 -22.03 6.91
N ILE A 90 -7.11 -22.68 7.93
CA ILE A 90 -6.50 -22.00 9.08
C ILE A 90 -5.27 -21.19 8.66
N PHE A 91 -4.44 -21.73 7.77
CA PHE A 91 -3.29 -21.00 7.22
C PHE A 91 -3.75 -19.71 6.53
N LEU A 92 -4.75 -19.79 5.63
CA LEU A 92 -5.27 -18.65 4.88
C LEU A 92 -5.99 -17.66 5.80
N THR A 93 -6.79 -18.15 6.75
CA THR A 93 -7.47 -17.31 7.75
C THR A 93 -6.47 -16.57 8.62
N THR A 94 -5.40 -17.24 9.07
CA THR A 94 -4.32 -16.62 9.85
C THR A 94 -3.59 -15.56 9.03
N LEU A 95 -3.27 -15.87 7.77
CA LEU A 95 -2.63 -14.95 6.82
C LEU A 95 -3.42 -13.65 6.67
N VAL A 96 -4.73 -13.77 6.43
CA VAL A 96 -5.64 -12.62 6.24
C VAL A 96 -5.83 -11.85 7.55
N THR A 97 -6.06 -12.55 8.65
CA THR A 97 -6.30 -11.93 9.97
C THR A 97 -5.08 -11.14 10.45
N LEU A 98 -3.89 -11.67 10.23
CA LEU A 98 -2.63 -11.04 10.62
C LEU A 98 -2.01 -10.21 9.50
N ALA A 99 -2.75 -9.92 8.42
CA ALA A 99 -2.27 -9.11 7.32
C ALA A 99 -1.64 -7.78 7.76
N PRO A 100 -2.10 -7.05 8.81
CA PRO A 100 -1.43 -5.83 9.26
C PRO A 100 -0.06 -6.06 9.93
N ALA A 101 0.15 -7.21 10.58
CA ALA A 101 1.31 -7.46 11.45
C ALA A 101 2.68 -7.31 10.75
N PRO A 102 2.88 -7.79 9.50
CA PRO A 102 4.18 -7.66 8.84
C PRO A 102 4.68 -6.21 8.68
N VAL A 103 3.81 -5.20 8.56
CA VAL A 103 4.23 -3.81 8.40
C VAL A 103 4.72 -3.23 9.72
N LEU A 104 4.09 -3.62 10.83
CA LEU A 104 4.57 -3.31 12.17
C LEU A 104 5.91 -3.97 12.47
N LEU A 105 6.04 -5.26 12.18
CA LEU A 105 7.22 -6.05 12.51
C LEU A 105 8.42 -5.76 11.59
N PHE A 106 8.15 -5.55 10.30
CA PHE A 106 9.17 -5.45 9.26
C PHE A 106 9.21 -4.08 8.55
N GLY A 107 8.54 -3.05 9.08
CA GLY A 107 8.50 -1.72 8.48
C GLY A 107 9.88 -1.16 8.12
N LYS A 108 10.88 -1.32 9.01
CA LYS A 108 12.27 -0.93 8.72
C LYS A 108 12.87 -1.66 7.52
N THR A 109 12.56 -2.95 7.36
CA THR A 109 13.01 -3.76 6.23
C THR A 109 12.36 -3.27 4.94
N TYR A 110 11.06 -2.99 4.97
CA TYR A 110 10.34 -2.45 3.80
C TYR A 110 10.84 -1.07 3.40
N ARG A 111 11.14 -0.18 4.33
CA ARG A 111 11.73 1.15 4.02
C ARG A 111 13.13 1.04 3.41
N ARG A 112 13.94 0.08 3.87
CA ARG A 112 15.24 -0.22 3.24
C ARG A 112 15.09 -0.80 1.85
N LEU A 113 14.14 -1.71 1.67
CA LEU A 113 13.78 -2.26 0.37
C LEU A 113 13.36 -1.12 -0.58
N ALA A 114 12.55 -0.17 -0.11
CA ALA A 114 12.12 0.99 -0.88
C ALA A 114 13.30 1.85 -1.37
N ALA A 115 14.24 2.17 -0.48
CA ALA A 115 15.46 2.90 -0.85
C ALA A 115 16.32 2.13 -1.87
N ALA A 116 16.53 0.83 -1.65
CA ALA A 116 17.32 -0.01 -2.53
C ALA A 116 16.69 -0.20 -3.92
N ALA A 117 15.35 -0.16 -4.00
CA ALA A 117 14.62 -0.36 -5.23
C ALA A 117 14.71 0.81 -6.23
N ARG A 118 15.12 2.00 -5.78
CA ARG A 118 15.18 3.19 -6.65
C ARG A 118 16.09 3.00 -7.87
N VAL A 119 17.30 2.49 -7.66
CA VAL A 119 18.28 2.32 -8.75
C VAL A 119 17.79 1.32 -9.80
N PRO A 120 17.33 0.10 -9.46
CA PRO A 120 16.74 -0.82 -10.43
C PRO A 120 15.51 -0.27 -11.17
N LEU A 121 14.81 0.68 -10.57
CA LEU A 121 13.67 1.38 -11.19
C LEU A 121 14.08 2.56 -12.08
N GLY A 122 15.38 2.84 -12.20
CA GLY A 122 15.90 3.97 -12.99
C GLY A 122 15.71 5.34 -12.32
N LEU A 123 15.53 5.36 -11.00
CA LEU A 123 15.35 6.59 -10.21
C LEU A 123 16.65 6.98 -9.51
N SER A 124 16.82 8.28 -9.22
CA SER A 124 17.97 8.79 -8.46
C SER A 124 18.06 8.13 -7.07
N PRO A 125 19.26 7.76 -6.58
CA PRO A 125 19.43 7.16 -5.25
C PRO A 125 18.89 8.05 -4.12
N ARG A 126 18.24 7.45 -3.12
CA ARG A 126 17.75 8.12 -1.90
C ARG A 126 17.91 7.20 -0.69
N THR A 127 17.81 7.75 0.51
CA THR A 127 17.94 6.99 1.76
C THR A 127 16.57 6.55 2.28
N ALA A 128 16.57 5.52 3.13
CA ALA A 128 15.34 5.03 3.76
C ALA A 128 14.91 5.96 4.90
N GLU A 129 13.63 6.34 4.92
CA GLU A 129 13.06 6.97 6.10
C GLU A 129 12.87 5.91 7.21
N MET A 130 13.47 6.13 8.38
CA MET A 130 13.43 5.17 9.48
C MET A 130 12.71 5.76 10.69
N PRO A 131 11.37 5.65 10.78
CA PRO A 131 10.66 6.08 11.97
C PRO A 131 11.08 5.25 13.20
N GLY A 132 11.05 5.89 14.37
CA GLY A 132 11.22 5.19 15.64
C GLY A 132 10.06 4.23 15.92
N LEU A 133 10.28 3.22 16.76
CA LEU A 133 9.26 2.20 17.09
C LEU A 133 7.98 2.84 17.67
N ARG A 134 8.12 3.85 18.54
CA ARG A 134 6.98 4.57 19.11
C ARG A 134 6.13 5.25 18.04
N THR A 135 6.77 5.85 17.04
CA THR A 135 6.09 6.49 15.91
C THR A 135 5.36 5.44 15.07
N ALA A 136 6.03 4.34 14.74
CA ALA A 136 5.41 3.25 13.98
C ALA A 136 4.19 2.64 14.69
N ILE A 137 4.26 2.44 16.01
CA ILE A 137 3.10 1.97 16.80
C ILE A 137 1.99 3.02 16.80
N ALA A 138 2.32 4.30 17.01
CA ALA A 138 1.33 5.37 17.02
C ALA A 138 0.63 5.51 15.65
N ASP A 139 1.37 5.35 14.56
CA ASP A 139 0.83 5.39 13.20
C ASP A 139 -0.06 4.17 12.93
N ALA A 140 0.34 2.97 13.33
CA ALA A 140 -0.53 1.80 13.19
C ALA A 140 -1.83 1.92 13.99
N VAL A 141 -1.78 2.47 15.21
CA VAL A 141 -2.98 2.75 16.01
C VAL A 141 -3.88 3.78 15.30
N ARG A 142 -3.31 4.86 14.77
CA ARG A 142 -4.08 5.86 13.99
C ARG A 142 -4.72 5.24 12.76
N GLN A 143 -3.99 4.39 12.05
CA GLN A 143 -4.50 3.71 10.85
C GLN A 143 -5.64 2.75 11.20
N ALA A 144 -5.50 1.97 12.28
CA ALA A 144 -6.56 1.09 12.76
C ALA A 144 -7.83 1.86 13.16
N ILE A 145 -7.67 3.00 13.85
CA ILE A 145 -8.79 3.89 14.19
C ILE A 145 -9.46 4.44 12.92
N LEU A 146 -8.68 4.94 11.96
CA LEU A 146 -9.23 5.50 10.72
C LEU A 146 -9.93 4.43 9.89
N LEU A 147 -9.34 3.24 9.76
CA LEU A 147 -9.94 2.10 9.09
C LEU A 147 -11.30 1.77 9.73
N GLY A 148 -11.34 1.61 11.06
CA GLY A 148 -12.56 1.32 11.80
C GLY A 148 -13.63 2.41 11.67
N ILE A 149 -13.25 3.69 11.75
CA ILE A 149 -14.18 4.81 11.58
C ILE A 149 -14.90 4.75 10.24
N GLY A 150 -14.22 4.39 9.15
CA GLY A 150 -14.88 4.31 7.84
C GLY A 150 -15.91 3.17 7.73
N LEU A 151 -15.82 2.14 8.58
CA LEU A 151 -16.75 1.02 8.59
C LEU A 151 -18.01 1.29 9.43
N VAL A 152 -17.92 2.15 10.44
CA VAL A 152 -19.05 2.47 11.34
C VAL A 152 -20.29 2.97 10.57
N PRO A 153 -20.19 3.94 9.63
CA PRO A 153 -21.36 4.39 8.86
C PRO A 153 -21.99 3.30 8.00
N VAL A 154 -21.17 2.40 7.45
CA VAL A 154 -21.65 1.27 6.63
C VAL A 154 -22.44 0.29 7.48
N TRP A 155 -21.90 -0.07 8.66
CA TRP A 155 -22.59 -0.92 9.62
C TRP A 155 -23.90 -0.29 10.11
N LEU A 156 -23.88 0.98 10.52
CA LEU A 156 -25.10 1.69 10.94
C LEU A 156 -26.16 1.75 9.83
N ALA A 157 -25.74 2.01 8.59
CA ALA A 157 -26.66 2.02 7.46
C ALA A 157 -27.26 0.64 7.19
N PHE A 158 -26.47 -0.43 7.36
CA PHE A 158 -26.97 -1.80 7.24
C PHE A 158 -28.03 -2.12 8.29
N GLU A 159 -27.78 -1.81 9.57
CA GLU A 159 -28.75 -2.01 10.66
C GLU A 159 -30.05 -1.24 10.42
N LEU A 160 -29.96 0.01 9.93
CA LEU A 160 -31.13 0.81 9.58
C LEU A 160 -31.91 0.20 8.40
N VAL A 161 -31.24 -0.23 7.35
CA VAL A 161 -31.90 -0.88 6.20
C VAL A 161 -32.57 -2.17 6.64
N GLN A 162 -31.92 -2.98 7.46
CA GLN A 162 -32.49 -4.21 7.98
C GLN A 162 -33.74 -3.94 8.84
N ALA A 163 -33.71 -2.90 9.68
CA ALA A 163 -34.82 -2.55 10.58
C ALA A 163 -36.04 -1.99 9.82
N PHE A 164 -35.83 -1.12 8.83
CA PHE A 164 -36.91 -0.38 8.18
C PHE A 164 -37.30 -0.94 6.79
N TRP A 165 -36.39 -1.63 6.10
CA TRP A 165 -36.58 -2.19 4.76
C TRP A 165 -35.96 -3.60 4.63
N PRO A 166 -36.46 -4.60 5.37
CA PRO A 166 -35.87 -5.94 5.39
C PRO A 166 -35.81 -6.59 4.00
N ALA A 167 -36.77 -6.29 3.12
CA ALA A 167 -36.77 -6.78 1.74
C ALA A 167 -35.62 -6.21 0.89
N ALA A 168 -35.10 -5.02 1.22
CA ALA A 168 -33.97 -4.39 0.54
C ALA A 168 -32.61 -4.81 1.11
N ALA A 169 -32.58 -5.44 2.29
CA ALA A 169 -31.35 -5.81 2.98
C ALA A 169 -30.38 -6.66 2.13
N PRO A 170 -30.83 -7.68 1.36
CA PRO A 170 -29.91 -8.46 0.52
C PRO A 170 -29.22 -7.62 -0.57
N GLY A 171 -29.92 -6.64 -1.16
CA GLY A 171 -29.32 -5.71 -2.13
C GLY A 171 -28.32 -4.76 -1.49
N PHE A 172 -28.62 -4.31 -0.26
CA PHE A 172 -27.74 -3.42 0.49
C PHE A 172 -26.43 -4.10 0.93
N VAL A 173 -26.43 -5.42 1.16
CA VAL A 173 -25.21 -6.19 1.44
C VAL A 173 -24.13 -5.98 0.37
N TRP A 174 -24.50 -6.01 -0.91
CA TRP A 174 -23.55 -5.78 -2.01
C TRP A 174 -22.97 -4.36 -2.00
N ILE A 175 -23.80 -3.36 -1.69
CA ILE A 175 -23.37 -1.98 -1.55
C ILE A 175 -22.40 -1.85 -0.36
N ALA A 176 -22.74 -2.45 0.77
CA ALA A 176 -21.89 -2.45 1.96
C ALA A 176 -20.52 -3.09 1.70
N TRP A 177 -20.48 -4.22 0.98
CA TRP A 177 -19.25 -4.85 0.53
C TRP A 177 -18.45 -3.98 -0.43
N ALA A 178 -19.10 -3.34 -1.40
CA ALA A 178 -18.43 -2.47 -2.37
C ALA A 178 -17.80 -1.25 -1.68
N VAL A 179 -18.53 -0.59 -0.76
CA VAL A 179 -18.03 0.55 0.01
C VAL A 179 -16.90 0.13 0.94
N THR A 180 -17.04 -0.99 1.65
CA THR A 180 -16.00 -1.54 2.53
C THR A 180 -14.75 -1.91 1.74
N GLY A 181 -14.92 -2.57 0.59
CA GLY A 181 -13.83 -2.93 -0.30
C GLY A 181 -13.11 -1.71 -0.86
N PHE A 182 -13.84 -0.68 -1.27
CA PHE A 182 -13.25 0.59 -1.72
C PHE A 182 -12.48 1.30 -0.58
N TRP A 183 -13.01 1.27 0.63
CA TRP A 183 -12.35 1.83 1.82
C TRP A 183 -11.08 1.07 2.19
N ALA A 184 -11.12 -0.25 2.18
CA ALA A 184 -9.94 -1.09 2.38
C ALA A 184 -8.89 -0.83 1.30
N LEU A 185 -9.31 -0.76 0.02
CA LEU A 185 -8.43 -0.46 -1.11
C LEU A 185 -7.73 0.89 -0.92
N HIS A 186 -8.45 1.92 -0.52
CA HIS A 186 -7.90 3.24 -0.24
C HIS A 186 -6.75 3.17 0.77
N TRP A 187 -6.95 2.47 1.89
CA TRP A 187 -5.93 2.35 2.94
C TRP A 187 -4.75 1.45 2.55
N ILE A 188 -4.99 0.38 1.77
CA ILE A 188 -3.91 -0.44 1.20
C ILE A 188 -2.99 0.42 0.33
N VAL A 189 -3.56 1.31 -0.49
CA VAL A 189 -2.74 2.21 -1.31
C VAL A 189 -1.97 3.21 -0.45
N VAL A 190 -2.62 3.84 0.52
CA VAL A 190 -1.95 4.79 1.43
C VAL A 190 -0.79 4.11 2.17
N GLU A 191 -0.98 2.88 2.67
CA GLU A 191 0.05 2.11 3.35
C GLU A 191 1.22 1.73 2.41
N ALA A 192 0.92 1.35 1.17
CA ALA A 192 1.95 1.03 0.19
C ALA A 192 2.78 2.27 -0.18
N LEU A 193 2.12 3.42 -0.40
CA LEU A 193 2.76 4.71 -0.69
C LEU A 193 3.65 5.15 0.48
N ASP A 194 3.12 5.09 1.71
CA ASP A 194 3.88 5.44 2.90
C ASP A 194 5.14 4.58 3.02
N ASN A 195 5.03 3.26 2.87
CA ASN A 195 6.19 2.37 2.90
C ASN A 195 7.17 2.57 1.72
N GLY A 196 6.70 3.14 0.61
CA GLY A 196 7.51 3.49 -0.56
C GLY A 196 8.29 4.81 -0.41
N HIS A 197 8.08 5.56 0.67
CA HIS A 197 8.80 6.82 0.88
C HIS A 197 10.30 6.64 1.09
N THR A 198 11.03 7.55 0.44
CA THR A 198 12.49 7.65 0.50
C THR A 198 12.89 9.10 0.63
N VAL A 199 13.93 9.37 1.42
CA VAL A 199 14.41 10.72 1.75
C VAL A 199 15.52 11.12 0.80
N ASP A 200 15.36 12.28 0.19
CA ASP A 200 16.45 12.93 -0.54
C ASP A 200 17.33 13.69 0.46
N PRO A 201 18.60 13.30 0.66
CA PRO A 201 19.47 13.98 1.60
C PRO A 201 19.79 15.43 1.18
N ALA A 202 19.61 15.76 -0.10
CA ALA A 202 19.87 17.10 -0.63
C ALA A 202 18.64 18.01 -0.62
N ALA A 203 17.44 17.49 -0.33
CA ALA A 203 16.23 18.31 -0.33
C ALA A 203 16.19 19.26 0.88
N PRO A 204 15.85 20.55 0.67
CA PRO A 204 15.71 21.50 1.77
C PRO A 204 14.58 21.05 2.72
N VAL A 205 14.90 21.05 4.02
CA VAL A 205 13.94 20.71 5.08
C VAL A 205 12.85 21.77 5.11
N GLY A 206 11.61 21.40 4.78
CA GLY A 206 10.43 22.24 5.09
C GLY A 206 9.64 22.82 3.93
N ALA A 207 9.81 22.36 2.68
CA ALA A 207 8.86 22.70 1.61
C ALA A 207 7.49 22.03 1.88
N ALA A 208 6.62 22.75 2.60
CA ALA A 208 5.29 22.26 2.93
C ALA A 208 4.40 22.29 1.67
N ALA A 209 4.11 21.11 1.11
CA ALA A 209 3.17 21.00 0.01
C ALA A 209 1.78 21.56 0.41
N PRO A 210 1.03 22.15 -0.54
CA PRO A 210 -0.27 22.74 -0.27
C PRO A 210 -1.23 21.72 0.36
N GLN A 211 -1.86 22.12 1.46
CA GLN A 211 -2.65 21.24 2.31
C GLN A 211 -4.08 21.12 1.80
N VAL A 212 -4.38 20.03 1.10
CA VAL A 212 -5.77 19.68 0.72
C VAL A 212 -6.31 18.69 1.75
N ASP A 213 -7.47 19.01 2.33
CA ASP A 213 -8.14 18.08 3.24
C ASP A 213 -8.51 16.78 2.49
N PRO A 214 -8.25 15.59 3.06
CA PRO A 214 -8.65 14.32 2.46
C PRO A 214 -10.16 14.25 2.19
N TRP A 215 -10.57 13.55 1.13
CA TRP A 215 -11.98 13.48 0.72
C TRP A 215 -12.91 13.01 1.84
N PHE A 216 -12.50 12.01 2.61
CA PHE A 216 -13.30 11.50 3.73
C PHE A 216 -13.41 12.52 4.88
N VAL A 217 -12.41 13.40 5.09
CA VAL A 217 -12.52 14.51 6.04
C VAL A 217 -13.59 15.50 5.56
N ARG A 218 -13.60 15.81 4.26
CA ARG A 218 -14.54 16.77 3.66
C ARG A 218 -16.00 16.35 3.82
N LEU A 219 -16.29 15.05 3.77
CA LEU A 219 -17.64 14.51 4.00
C LEU A 219 -18.22 14.89 5.38
N TRP A 220 -17.37 15.10 6.38
CA TRP A 220 -17.78 15.41 7.75
C TRP A 220 -17.66 16.90 8.11
N GLN A 221 -17.43 17.79 7.14
CA GLN A 221 -17.27 19.24 7.38
C GLN A 221 -18.59 20.00 7.60
N VAL A 222 -19.57 19.37 8.23
CA VAL A 222 -20.82 20.03 8.64
C VAL A 222 -20.67 20.65 10.04
N PRO A 223 -21.38 21.75 10.38
CA PRO A 223 -21.20 22.46 11.65
C PRO A 223 -21.28 21.56 12.90
N LEU A 224 -22.20 20.60 12.90
CA LEU A 224 -22.42 19.66 14.00
C LEU A 224 -21.26 18.68 14.20
N LEU A 225 -20.51 18.36 13.15
CA LEU A 225 -19.44 17.35 13.14
C LEU A 225 -18.05 17.97 12.98
N ARG A 226 -17.92 19.29 13.15
CA ARG A 226 -16.65 20.01 13.00
C ARG A 226 -15.54 19.43 13.90
N LYS A 227 -15.85 19.11 15.16
CA LYS A 227 -14.90 18.47 16.09
C LYS A 227 -14.42 17.11 15.57
N PHE A 228 -15.34 16.31 15.03
CA PHE A 228 -15.02 15.02 14.45
C PHE A 228 -14.15 15.15 13.20
N SER A 229 -14.46 16.10 12.30
CA SER A 229 -13.60 16.40 11.15
C SER A 229 -12.19 16.85 11.59
N GLY A 230 -12.08 17.59 12.69
CA GLY A 230 -10.80 17.96 13.29
C GLY A 230 -10.00 16.77 13.83
N LEU A 231 -10.69 15.81 14.46
CA LEU A 231 -10.09 14.53 14.88
C LEU A 231 -9.56 13.75 13.66
N LEU A 232 -10.36 13.62 12.61
CA LEU A 232 -9.94 12.93 11.37
C LEU A 232 -8.72 13.57 10.75
N ARG A 233 -8.68 14.91 10.65
CA ARG A 233 -7.48 15.65 10.17
C ARG A 233 -6.24 15.40 11.03
N ARG A 234 -6.42 15.27 12.35
CA ARG A 234 -5.32 15.01 13.28
C ARG A 234 -4.81 13.58 13.11
N LEU A 235 -5.71 12.61 13.00
CA LEU A 235 -5.37 11.20 12.82
C LEU A 235 -4.70 10.97 11.46
N SER A 236 -5.17 11.62 10.40
CA SER A 236 -4.65 11.45 9.04
C SER A 236 -3.38 12.28 8.75
N ARG A 237 -2.85 13.00 9.75
CA ARG A 237 -1.71 13.90 9.58
C ARG A 237 -0.43 13.22 9.07
N PRO A 238 -0.07 12.00 9.51
CA PRO A 238 1.14 11.32 9.00
C PRO A 238 1.08 11.08 7.49
N TRP A 239 -0.09 10.70 6.97
CA TRP A 239 -0.28 10.31 5.57
C TRP A 239 -0.70 11.46 4.64
N ARG A 240 -0.38 12.71 4.98
CA ARG A 240 -0.86 13.87 4.20
C ARG A 240 -0.34 13.86 2.76
N ARG A 241 0.91 13.44 2.56
CA ARG A 241 1.54 13.43 1.22
C ARG A 241 0.85 12.39 0.32
N GLU A 242 0.59 11.22 0.86
CA GLU A 242 -0.09 10.11 0.20
C GLU A 242 -1.53 10.46 -0.11
N LEU A 243 -2.24 11.06 0.85
CA LEU A 243 -3.61 11.53 0.66
C LEU A 243 -3.70 12.67 -0.36
N GLN A 244 -2.68 13.53 -0.43
CA GLN A 244 -2.57 14.54 -1.49
C GLN A 244 -2.33 13.89 -2.86
N LEU A 245 -1.52 12.83 -2.93
CA LEU A 245 -1.33 12.07 -4.17
C LEU A 245 -2.65 11.42 -4.62
N VAL A 246 -3.37 10.78 -3.69
CA VAL A 246 -4.70 10.20 -3.94
C VAL A 246 -5.67 11.25 -4.48
N ALA A 247 -5.64 12.47 -3.93
CA ALA A 247 -6.53 13.54 -4.37
C ALA A 247 -6.13 14.16 -5.72
N SER A 248 -4.83 14.25 -6.02
CA SER A 248 -4.31 14.91 -7.23
C SER A 248 -4.26 13.97 -8.45
N HIS A 249 -4.13 12.66 -8.22
CA HIS A 249 -4.03 11.65 -9.26
C HIS A 249 -4.95 10.44 -8.96
N PRO A 250 -6.28 10.64 -8.90
CA PRO A 250 -7.21 9.59 -8.49
C PRO A 250 -7.20 8.38 -9.45
N GLU A 251 -7.02 8.59 -10.76
CA GLU A 251 -7.00 7.50 -11.74
C GLU A 251 -5.74 6.63 -11.59
N LEU A 252 -4.60 7.27 -11.34
CA LEU A 252 -3.33 6.60 -11.06
C LEU A 252 -3.46 5.70 -9.82
N VAL A 253 -3.95 6.29 -8.74
CA VAL A 253 -4.07 5.64 -7.44
C VAL A 253 -5.12 4.54 -7.46
N LEU A 254 -6.23 4.75 -8.16
CA LEU A 254 -7.24 3.71 -8.38
C LEU A 254 -6.65 2.55 -9.16
N GLY A 255 -5.96 2.81 -10.27
CA GLY A 255 -5.27 1.78 -11.05
C GLY A 255 -4.27 1.00 -10.20
N PHE A 256 -3.40 1.71 -9.49
CA PHE A 256 -2.44 1.12 -8.55
C PHE A 256 -3.12 0.22 -7.51
N GLY A 257 -4.19 0.72 -6.87
CA GLY A 257 -4.98 -0.05 -5.92
C GLY A 257 -5.56 -1.31 -6.54
N LEU A 258 -6.22 -1.21 -7.69
CA LEU A 258 -6.77 -2.37 -8.41
C LEU A 258 -5.70 -3.40 -8.75
N GLY A 259 -4.48 -2.97 -9.09
CA GLY A 259 -3.36 -3.87 -9.34
C GLY A 259 -2.93 -4.61 -8.09
N VAL A 260 -2.90 -3.93 -6.94
CA VAL A 260 -2.60 -4.54 -5.64
C VAL A 260 -3.71 -5.52 -5.25
N ALA A 261 -4.98 -5.14 -5.44
CA ALA A 261 -6.13 -6.00 -5.16
C ALA A 261 -6.11 -7.27 -6.04
N ALA A 262 -5.75 -7.16 -7.32
CA ALA A 262 -5.61 -8.31 -8.21
C ALA A 262 -4.49 -9.27 -7.74
N MET A 263 -3.37 -8.74 -7.25
CA MET A 263 -2.31 -9.56 -6.65
C MET A 263 -2.77 -10.24 -5.36
N LEU A 264 -3.51 -9.53 -4.51
CA LEU A 264 -4.07 -10.06 -3.26
C LEU A 264 -5.11 -11.16 -3.49
N ALA A 265 -5.85 -11.11 -4.59
CA ALA A 265 -6.83 -12.13 -4.95
C ALA A 265 -6.20 -13.51 -5.24
N VAL A 266 -4.87 -13.58 -5.46
CA VAL A 266 -4.15 -14.84 -5.67
C VAL A 266 -3.44 -15.24 -4.37
N PRO A 267 -3.87 -16.30 -3.65
CA PRO A 267 -3.44 -16.58 -2.28
C PRO A 267 -1.92 -16.62 -2.04
N PHE A 268 -1.17 -17.28 -2.92
CA PHE A 268 0.29 -17.38 -2.77
C PHE A 268 1.01 -16.08 -3.20
N VAL A 269 0.42 -15.30 -4.11
CA VAL A 269 0.95 -13.98 -4.46
C VAL A 269 0.72 -12.99 -3.31
N ALA A 270 -0.34 -13.19 -2.53
CA ALA A 270 -0.61 -12.43 -1.29
C ALA A 270 0.46 -12.64 -0.18
N LEU A 271 1.42 -13.55 -0.35
CA LEU A 271 2.60 -13.60 0.52
C LEU A 271 3.67 -12.57 0.10
N VAL A 272 3.86 -12.39 -1.21
CA VAL A 272 4.90 -11.51 -1.78
C VAL A 272 4.37 -10.15 -2.20
N PHE A 273 3.06 -9.89 -2.07
CA PHE A 273 2.45 -8.63 -2.52
C PHE A 273 3.02 -7.42 -1.79
N ARG A 274 3.39 -7.52 -0.50
CA ARG A 274 3.91 -6.38 0.27
C ARG A 274 5.22 -5.84 -0.31
N PRO A 275 6.27 -6.67 -0.45
CA PRO A 275 7.48 -6.24 -1.18
C PRO A 275 7.18 -5.66 -2.56
N ALA A 276 6.32 -6.31 -3.35
CA ALA A 276 5.96 -5.85 -4.68
C ALA A 276 5.27 -4.48 -4.67
N ALA A 277 4.30 -4.28 -3.78
CA ALA A 277 3.55 -3.03 -3.62
C ALA A 277 4.45 -1.89 -3.13
N VAL A 278 5.40 -2.17 -2.25
CA VAL A 278 6.41 -1.19 -1.80
C VAL A 278 7.30 -0.75 -2.95
N VAL A 279 7.86 -1.69 -3.73
CA VAL A 279 8.68 -1.37 -4.90
C VAL A 279 7.88 -0.63 -5.97
N ALA A 280 6.64 -1.04 -6.20
CA ALA A 280 5.72 -0.36 -7.10
C ALA A 280 5.42 1.07 -6.64
N ALA A 281 5.18 1.28 -5.34
CA ALA A 281 4.97 2.59 -4.75
C ALA A 281 6.19 3.51 -4.90
N VAL A 282 7.41 2.97 -4.77
CA VAL A 282 8.65 3.73 -5.04
C VAL A 282 8.67 4.26 -6.47
N HIS A 283 8.28 3.42 -7.44
CA HIS A 283 8.22 3.84 -8.84
C HIS A 283 7.15 4.93 -9.05
N VAL A 284 5.94 4.73 -8.52
CA VAL A 284 4.85 5.72 -8.58
C VAL A 284 5.30 7.06 -8.01
N LEU A 285 5.82 7.06 -6.78
CA LEU A 285 6.26 8.27 -6.09
C LEU A 285 7.43 8.94 -6.79
N GLY A 286 8.42 8.16 -7.24
CA GLY A 286 9.57 8.68 -7.97
C GLY A 286 9.18 9.39 -9.27
N ARG A 287 8.28 8.79 -10.05
CA ARG A 287 7.83 9.39 -11.32
C ARG A 287 6.96 10.61 -11.13
N VAL A 288 6.16 10.66 -10.07
CA VAL A 288 5.37 11.85 -9.73
C VAL A 288 6.28 12.98 -9.23
N ASP A 289 7.26 12.67 -8.38
CA ASP A 289 8.25 13.64 -7.91
C ASP A 289 9.07 14.22 -9.08
N GLU A 290 9.50 13.39 -10.04
CA GLU A 290 10.26 13.82 -11.23
C GLU A 290 9.42 14.62 -12.24
N ALA A 291 8.11 14.36 -12.32
CA ALA A 291 7.20 15.09 -13.19
C ALA A 291 6.75 16.44 -12.60
N ALA A 292 6.95 16.66 -11.29
CA ALA A 292 6.65 17.93 -10.65
C ALA A 292 7.67 18.98 -11.13
N PRO A 293 7.23 20.21 -11.47
CA PRO A 293 8.16 21.29 -11.79
C PRO A 293 9.10 21.56 -10.60
N PRO A 294 10.36 21.94 -10.85
CA PRO A 294 11.28 22.33 -9.77
C PRO A 294 10.63 23.46 -8.97
N ALA A 295 10.59 23.27 -7.65
CA ALA A 295 10.03 24.24 -6.70
C ALA A 295 10.85 25.54 -6.64
#